data_AF-A0A2K0SYX1-F1
#
_entry.id   AF-A0A2K0SYX1-F1
#
_cell.length_a   1.000
_cell.length_b   1.000
_cell.length_c   1.000
_cell.angle_alpha   90.00
_cell.angle_beta   90.00
_cell.angle_gamma   90.00
#
_symmetry.space_group_name_H-M   'P 1'
#
loop_
_entity.id
_entity.type
_entity.pdbx_description
1 polymer ?
#
loop_
_entity_poly.entity_id
_entity_poly.type
_entity_poly.pdbx_seq_one_letter_code
_entity_poly.pdbx_strand_id
1 'polypeptide(L)'
;MLVNYLRNQGDAGASWSMLGLAIRLAQALGIHCTPDPNTISNTQRREEAIIKSSIWRSLVWQDTLSSLCYDRPSGITVLESIPSTTSSPRFYSFFDSCHHLFVTANKIGHSQNQAKFSGERLPNEAILDFRKIVNVIETRSVPHLQDLSKCQSKNDYIQHYIFRLFSDSVMVCLYRPAMTGDETQDSDITEYYLNRCRSALQTYMELLDLNGAFQRLWFFVHITFSCALILGQAANTRNVHADKAFLKRFFHSVSQNRAFVNLPVYENAWKLLHEFLFANEPRR
;
A
#
# COMPACT_ATOMS: atom_id res chain seq x y z
N MET A 1 -4.89 -12.91 -12.90
CA MET A 1 -5.67 -13.85 -12.07
C MET A 1 -4.78 -14.91 -11.42
N LEU A 2 -3.99 -15.68 -12.19
CA LEU A 2 -3.08 -16.72 -11.65
C LEU A 2 -2.04 -16.17 -10.65
N VAL A 3 -1.47 -15.00 -10.92
CA VAL A 3 -0.56 -14.29 -9.98
C VAL A 3 -1.22 -14.05 -8.61
N ASN A 4 -2.48 -13.62 -8.60
CA ASN A 4 -3.22 -13.39 -7.35
C ASN A 4 -3.56 -14.70 -6.64
N TYR A 5 -3.88 -15.74 -7.40
CA TYR A 5 -4.13 -17.07 -6.86
C TYR A 5 -2.90 -17.63 -6.14
N LEU A 6 -1.73 -17.62 -6.79
CA LEU A 6 -0.48 -18.14 -6.19
C LEU A 6 -0.09 -17.37 -4.93
N ARG A 7 -0.26 -16.05 -4.92
CA ARG A 7 -0.04 -15.22 -3.73
C ARG A 7 -0.97 -15.59 -2.59
N ASN A 8 -2.25 -15.82 -2.88
CA ASN A 8 -3.24 -16.23 -1.89
C ASN A 8 -2.96 -17.65 -1.35
N GLN A 9 -2.25 -18.49 -2.09
CA GLN A 9 -1.78 -19.82 -1.64
C GLN A 9 -0.44 -19.76 -0.89
N GLY A 10 0.13 -18.56 -0.68
CA GLY A 10 1.39 -18.38 0.04
C GLY A 10 2.66 -18.58 -0.81
N ASP A 11 2.54 -18.86 -2.11
CA ASP A 11 3.71 -18.99 -3.00
C ASP A 11 4.11 -17.63 -3.60
N ALA A 12 4.68 -16.79 -2.74
CA ALA A 12 5.18 -15.48 -3.11
C ALA A 12 6.30 -15.55 -4.16
N GLY A 13 7.10 -16.62 -4.13
CA GLY A 13 8.20 -16.85 -5.06
C GLY A 13 7.70 -17.07 -6.49
N ALA A 14 6.86 -18.08 -6.70
CA ALA A 14 6.29 -18.36 -8.01
C ALA A 14 5.44 -17.20 -8.53
N SER A 15 4.63 -16.57 -7.65
CA SER A 15 3.84 -15.40 -8.02
C SER A 15 4.71 -14.26 -8.56
N TRP A 16 5.87 -14.00 -7.94
CA TRP A 16 6.77 -12.93 -8.38
C TRP A 16 7.46 -13.26 -9.71
N SER A 17 7.94 -14.49 -9.88
CA SER A 17 8.54 -14.95 -11.14
C SER A 17 7.55 -14.86 -12.31
N MET A 18 6.29 -15.29 -12.10
CA MET A 18 5.24 -15.19 -13.11
C MET A 18 4.87 -13.74 -13.44
N LEU A 19 4.85 -12.87 -12.44
CA LEU A 19 4.65 -11.44 -12.66
C LEU A 19 5.79 -10.85 -13.51
N GLY A 20 7.04 -11.22 -13.23
CA GLY A 20 8.20 -10.84 -14.05
C GLY A 20 8.05 -11.25 -15.51
N LEU A 21 7.62 -12.49 -15.78
CA LEU A 21 7.34 -12.95 -17.14
C LEU A 21 6.23 -12.13 -17.82
N ALA A 22 5.12 -11.87 -17.11
CA ALA A 22 4.01 -11.07 -17.64
C ALA A 22 4.45 -9.64 -18.00
N ILE A 23 5.32 -9.04 -17.18
CA ILE A 23 5.92 -7.73 -17.45
C ILE A 23 6.75 -7.76 -18.74
N ARG A 24 7.62 -8.77 -18.91
CA ARG A 24 8.45 -8.91 -20.12
C ARG A 24 7.61 -9.14 -21.38
N LEU A 25 6.54 -9.92 -21.30
CA LEU A 25 5.61 -10.11 -22.41
C LEU A 25 4.89 -8.80 -22.79
N ALA A 26 4.41 -8.05 -21.80
CA ALA A 26 3.77 -6.76 -22.04
C ALA A 26 4.75 -5.74 -22.67
N GLN A 27 6.01 -5.78 -22.27
CA GLN A 27 7.07 -4.98 -22.87
C GLN A 27 7.34 -5.38 -24.33
N ALA A 28 7.46 -6.68 -24.61
CA ALA A 28 7.66 -7.20 -25.96
C ALA A 28 6.50 -6.83 -26.92
N LEU A 29 5.27 -6.74 -26.41
CA LEU A 29 4.09 -6.30 -27.15
C LEU A 29 3.96 -4.76 -27.24
N GLY A 30 4.90 -4.00 -26.69
CA GLY A 30 4.89 -2.53 -26.72
C GLY A 30 3.82 -1.88 -25.84
N ILE A 31 3.19 -2.62 -24.92
CA ILE A 31 2.07 -2.13 -24.09
C ILE A 31 2.50 -0.93 -23.21
N HIS A 32 3.73 -0.96 -22.70
CA HIS A 32 4.33 0.10 -21.89
C HIS A 32 4.52 1.45 -22.62
N CYS A 33 4.52 1.45 -23.96
CA CYS A 33 4.70 2.64 -24.79
C CYS A 33 3.36 3.19 -25.33
N THR A 34 2.24 2.76 -24.74
CA THR A 34 0.92 3.16 -25.24
C THR A 34 0.71 4.67 -25.05
N PRO A 35 0.38 5.42 -26.11
CA PRO A 35 0.11 6.85 -26.01
C PRO A 35 -1.15 7.13 -25.18
N ASP A 36 -1.25 8.34 -24.62
CA ASP A 36 -2.44 8.75 -23.87
C ASP A 36 -3.69 8.60 -24.77
N PRO A 37 -4.67 7.76 -24.40
CA PRO A 37 -5.87 7.55 -25.19
C PRO A 37 -6.63 8.83 -25.53
N ASN A 38 -6.54 9.86 -24.69
CA ASN A 38 -7.21 11.15 -24.92
C ASN A 38 -6.64 11.90 -26.14
N THR A 39 -5.40 11.62 -26.52
CA THR A 39 -4.72 12.26 -27.67
C THR A 39 -5.05 11.59 -29.01
N ILE A 40 -5.70 10.43 -28.99
CA ILE A 40 -5.95 9.61 -30.19
C ILE A 40 -7.33 9.95 -30.75
N SER A 41 -7.39 10.46 -31.98
CA SER A 41 -8.66 10.80 -32.65
C SER A 41 -9.41 9.58 -33.19
N ASN A 42 -8.71 8.56 -33.67
CA ASN A 42 -9.30 7.34 -34.22
C ASN A 42 -9.89 6.46 -33.09
N THR A 43 -11.19 6.16 -33.17
CA THR A 43 -11.93 5.42 -32.13
C THR A 43 -11.35 4.04 -31.85
N GLN A 44 -11.07 3.23 -32.87
CA GLN A 44 -10.54 1.88 -32.71
C GLN A 44 -9.16 1.89 -32.04
N ARG A 45 -8.27 2.78 -32.47
CA ARG A 45 -6.94 2.95 -31.84
C ARG A 45 -7.05 3.48 -30.41
N ARG A 46 -8.04 4.34 -30.13
CA ARG A 46 -8.30 4.84 -28.77
C ARG A 46 -8.75 3.71 -27.85
N GLU A 47 -9.67 2.86 -28.29
CA GLU A 47 -10.13 1.69 -27.51
C GLU A 47 -8.97 0.73 -27.22
N GLU A 48 -8.13 0.44 -28.22
CA GLU A 48 -6.94 -0.38 -28.04
C GLU A 48 -5.97 0.25 -27.01
N ALA A 49 -5.75 1.57 -27.07
CA ALA A 49 -4.90 2.28 -26.13
C ALA A 49 -5.46 2.27 -24.70
N ILE A 50 -6.78 2.37 -24.52
CA ILE A 50 -7.44 2.25 -23.20
C ILE A 50 -7.13 0.88 -22.59
N ILE A 51 -7.29 -0.19 -23.38
CA ILE A 51 -7.06 -1.56 -22.92
C ILE A 51 -5.58 -1.75 -22.54
N LYS A 52 -4.66 -1.35 -23.43
CA LYS A 52 -3.22 -1.46 -23.18
C LYS A 52 -2.78 -0.64 -21.97
N SER A 53 -3.26 0.59 -21.81
CA SER A 53 -3.00 1.43 -20.65
C SER A 53 -3.50 0.78 -19.37
N SER A 54 -4.72 0.23 -19.35
CA SER A 54 -5.27 -0.49 -18.20
C SER A 54 -4.43 -1.71 -17.79
N ILE A 55 -3.98 -2.50 -18.78
CA ILE A 55 -3.10 -3.65 -18.54
C ILE A 55 -1.77 -3.18 -17.94
N TRP A 56 -1.13 -2.17 -18.52
CA TRP A 56 0.14 -1.66 -18.02
C TRP A 56 0.02 -1.10 -16.60
N ARG A 57 -0.99 -0.28 -16.33
CA ARG A 57 -1.28 0.27 -15.00
C ARG A 57 -1.48 -0.86 -13.97
N SER A 58 -2.18 -1.92 -14.36
CA SER A 58 -2.38 -3.10 -13.50
C SER A 58 -1.06 -3.82 -13.20
N LEU A 59 -0.16 -3.97 -14.18
CA LEU A 59 1.16 -4.56 -13.98
C LEU A 59 2.02 -3.70 -13.04
N VAL A 60 2.02 -2.37 -13.22
CA VAL A 60 2.70 -1.42 -12.32
C VAL A 60 2.20 -1.59 -10.88
N TRP A 61 0.89 -1.66 -10.68
CA TRP A 61 0.30 -1.85 -9.34
C TRP A 61 0.74 -3.16 -8.72
N GLN A 62 0.65 -4.27 -9.48
CA GLN A 62 1.01 -5.60 -8.97
C GLN A 62 2.51 -5.72 -8.67
N ASP A 63 3.37 -5.14 -9.49
CA ASP A 63 4.82 -5.13 -9.29
C ASP A 63 5.16 -4.32 -8.04
N THR A 64 4.64 -3.09 -7.96
CA THR A 64 4.86 -2.18 -6.83
C THR A 64 4.33 -2.77 -5.52
N LEU A 65 3.11 -3.33 -5.49
CA LEU A 65 2.58 -4.02 -4.31
C LEU A 65 3.48 -5.17 -3.85
N SER A 66 4.02 -5.95 -4.80
CA SER A 66 4.94 -7.05 -4.47
C SER A 66 6.21 -6.51 -3.81
N SER A 67 6.76 -5.44 -4.37
CA SER A 67 7.95 -4.77 -3.83
C SER A 67 7.72 -4.23 -2.42
N LEU A 68 6.64 -3.47 -2.23
CA LEU A 68 6.28 -2.88 -0.93
C LEU A 68 6.15 -3.94 0.17
N CYS A 69 5.59 -5.09 -0.19
CA CYS A 69 5.24 -6.10 0.78
C CYS A 69 6.41 -7.05 1.10
N TYR A 70 7.14 -7.48 0.09
CA TYR A 70 8.18 -8.51 0.23
C TYR A 70 9.60 -7.95 0.24
N ASP A 71 9.75 -6.63 0.29
CA ASP A 71 11.05 -5.94 0.21
C ASP A 71 11.85 -6.37 -1.03
N ARG A 72 11.14 -6.58 -2.16
CA ARG A 72 11.73 -6.99 -3.43
C ARG A 72 11.94 -5.78 -4.35
N PRO A 73 13.00 -5.75 -5.17
CA PRO A 73 13.13 -4.71 -6.19
C PRO A 73 11.97 -4.78 -7.19
N SER A 74 11.50 -3.63 -7.64
CA SER A 74 10.45 -3.52 -8.65
C SER A 74 11.02 -3.88 -10.02
N GLY A 75 10.33 -4.74 -10.78
CA GLY A 75 10.71 -5.09 -12.15
C GLY A 75 10.39 -4.01 -13.18
N ILE A 76 9.53 -3.04 -12.84
CA ILE A 76 9.17 -1.90 -13.66
C ILE A 76 9.76 -0.61 -13.08
N THR A 77 10.40 0.19 -13.92
CA THR A 77 10.73 1.60 -13.64
C THR A 77 9.72 2.49 -14.34
N VAL A 78 8.96 3.26 -13.56
CA VAL A 78 7.97 4.19 -14.11
C VAL A 78 8.60 5.55 -14.38
N LEU A 79 8.55 6.00 -15.65
CA LEU A 79 9.04 7.32 -16.09
C LEU A 79 7.96 8.42 -16.05
N GLU A 80 6.69 8.05 -15.86
CA GLU A 80 5.56 8.97 -15.81
C GLU A 80 5.73 10.01 -14.69
N SER A 81 5.44 11.28 -14.99
CA SER A 81 5.31 12.34 -13.99
C SER A 81 3.87 12.46 -13.52
N ILE A 82 3.68 12.67 -12.22
CA ILE A 82 2.35 12.92 -11.67
C ILE A 82 1.99 14.37 -11.98
N PRO A 83 0.89 14.64 -12.69
CA PRO A 83 0.53 16.00 -13.10
C PRO A 83 0.36 16.90 -11.87
N SER A 84 1.36 17.73 -11.60
CA SER A 84 1.43 18.55 -10.37
C SER A 84 0.67 19.88 -10.49
N THR A 85 0.21 20.23 -11.69
CA THR A 85 -0.39 21.53 -11.95
C THR A 85 -1.85 21.58 -11.52
N THR A 86 -2.13 22.50 -10.59
CA THR A 86 -3.48 22.89 -10.15
C THR A 86 -4.33 23.51 -11.26
N SER A 87 -3.74 23.76 -12.44
CA SER A 87 -4.40 24.38 -13.60
C SER A 87 -5.43 23.49 -14.29
N SER A 88 -5.41 22.17 -14.06
CA SER A 88 -6.51 21.31 -14.50
C SER A 88 -7.62 21.34 -13.43
N PRO A 89 -8.83 21.84 -13.75
CA PRO A 89 -9.93 21.96 -12.77
C PRO A 89 -10.53 20.60 -12.36
N ARG A 90 -10.04 19.49 -12.91
CA ARG A 90 -10.63 18.17 -12.74
C ARG A 90 -9.96 17.38 -11.61
N PHE A 91 -10.77 16.87 -10.69
CA PHE A 91 -10.35 15.88 -9.70
C PHE A 91 -9.89 14.57 -10.36
N TYR A 92 -8.94 13.87 -9.74
CA TYR A 92 -8.55 12.53 -10.13
C TYR A 92 -9.65 11.53 -9.78
N SER A 93 -9.97 10.66 -10.73
CA SER A 93 -10.87 9.53 -10.47
C SER A 93 -10.25 8.59 -9.42
N PHE A 94 -11.04 7.67 -8.86
CA PHE A 94 -10.52 6.64 -7.96
C PHE A 94 -9.35 5.84 -8.57
N PHE A 95 -9.47 5.43 -9.84
CA PHE A 95 -8.43 4.67 -10.52
C PHE A 95 -7.17 5.51 -10.79
N ASP A 96 -7.32 6.79 -11.12
CA ASP A 96 -6.18 7.71 -11.33
C ASP A 96 -5.48 8.03 -10.02
N SER A 97 -6.24 8.27 -8.95
CA SER A 97 -5.71 8.52 -7.61
C SER A 97 -4.89 7.33 -7.11
N CYS A 98 -5.44 6.11 -7.21
CA CYS A 98 -4.70 4.88 -6.88
C CYS A 98 -3.47 4.71 -7.77
N HIS A 99 -3.57 5.02 -9.07
CA HIS A 99 -2.44 4.87 -9.97
C HIS A 99 -1.30 5.81 -9.66
N HIS A 100 -1.59 7.09 -9.39
CA HIS A 100 -0.58 8.04 -8.98
C HIS A 100 0.07 7.67 -7.64
N LEU A 101 -0.67 7.07 -6.69
CA LEU A 101 -0.07 6.51 -5.47
C LEU A 101 0.94 5.41 -5.79
N PHE A 102 0.59 4.45 -6.66
CA PHE A 102 1.51 3.36 -7.01
C PHE A 102 2.69 3.81 -7.87
N VAL A 103 2.53 4.80 -8.73
CA VAL A 103 3.66 5.44 -9.42
C VAL A 103 4.60 6.10 -8.41
N THR A 104 4.06 6.83 -7.43
CA THR A 104 4.85 7.42 -6.34
C THR A 104 5.58 6.33 -5.55
N ALA A 105 4.89 5.27 -5.16
CA ALA A 105 5.46 4.17 -4.39
C ALA A 105 6.56 3.42 -5.16
N ASN A 106 6.40 3.23 -6.47
CA ASN A 106 7.43 2.67 -7.34
C ASN A 106 8.71 3.53 -7.30
N LYS A 107 8.57 4.86 -7.43
CA LYS A 107 9.69 5.80 -7.35
C LYS A 107 10.36 5.80 -5.98
N ILE A 108 9.57 5.79 -4.90
CA ILE A 108 10.09 5.66 -3.52
C ILE A 108 10.94 4.39 -3.41
N GLY A 109 10.42 3.24 -3.87
CA GLY A 109 11.14 1.98 -3.81
C GLY A 109 12.46 2.00 -4.60
N HIS A 110 12.48 2.61 -5.80
CA HIS A 110 13.71 2.77 -6.57
C HIS A 110 14.73 3.68 -5.87
N SER A 111 14.29 4.84 -5.35
CA SER A 111 15.17 5.75 -4.61
C SER A 111 15.72 5.13 -3.33
N GLN A 112 14.91 4.37 -2.59
CA GLN A 112 15.33 3.63 -1.40
C GLN A 112 16.35 2.53 -1.76
N ASN A 113 16.11 1.76 -2.83
CA ASN A 113 17.05 0.74 -3.30
C ASN A 113 18.38 1.34 -3.76
N GLN A 114 18.34 2.48 -4.46
CA GLN A 114 19.53 3.20 -4.87
C GLN A 114 20.35 3.67 -3.66
N ALA A 115 19.71 4.32 -2.68
CA ALA A 115 20.37 4.74 -1.46
C ALA A 115 21.00 3.55 -0.73
N LYS A 116 20.24 2.45 -0.57
CA LYS A 116 20.72 1.20 0.04
C LYS A 116 21.94 0.62 -0.67
N PHE A 117 21.96 0.63 -2.02
CA PHE A 117 23.08 0.15 -2.81
C PHE A 117 24.33 1.03 -2.65
N SER A 118 24.15 2.33 -2.51
CA SER A 118 25.23 3.29 -2.22
C SER A 118 25.69 3.27 -0.77
N GLY A 119 25.04 2.48 0.11
CA GLY A 119 25.31 2.50 1.56
C GLY A 119 24.81 3.77 2.26
N GLU A 120 23.94 4.53 1.59
CA GLU A 120 23.39 5.80 2.07
C GLU A 120 21.93 5.64 2.50
N ARG A 121 21.42 6.63 3.23
CA ARG A 121 19.98 6.77 3.49
C ARG A 121 19.36 7.72 2.48
N LEU A 122 18.05 7.56 2.26
CA LEU A 122 17.31 8.53 1.46
C LEU A 122 17.37 9.91 2.15
N PRO A 123 17.78 10.99 1.45
CA PRO A 123 17.85 12.31 2.05
C PRO A 123 16.49 12.79 2.57
N ASN A 124 16.49 13.55 3.67
CA ASN A 124 15.26 14.10 4.26
C ASN A 124 14.47 14.97 3.27
N GLU A 125 15.15 15.73 2.41
CA GLU A 125 14.52 16.51 1.34
C GLU A 125 13.71 15.62 0.38
N ALA A 126 14.30 14.51 -0.07
CA ALA A 126 13.61 13.56 -0.93
C ALA A 126 12.40 12.92 -0.23
N ILE A 127 12.50 12.64 1.08
CA ILE A 127 11.36 12.16 1.89
C ILE A 127 10.24 13.20 1.92
N LEU A 128 10.57 14.48 2.14
CA LEU A 128 9.59 15.57 2.16
C LEU A 128 8.93 15.78 0.79
N ASP A 129 9.68 15.66 -0.29
CA ASP A 129 9.17 15.75 -1.66
C ASP A 129 8.18 14.63 -1.97
N PHE A 130 8.52 13.38 -1.64
CA PHE A 130 7.60 12.26 -1.81
C PHE A 130 6.33 12.43 -0.97
N ARG A 131 6.46 12.88 0.28
CA ARG A 131 5.30 13.20 1.12
C ARG A 131 4.42 14.28 0.49
N LYS A 132 5.02 15.34 -0.05
CA LYS A 132 4.29 16.41 -0.74
C LYS A 132 3.51 15.86 -1.94
N ILE A 133 4.11 14.97 -2.74
CA ILE A 133 3.44 14.33 -3.86
C ILE A 133 2.23 13.50 -3.39
N VAL A 134 2.37 12.69 -2.33
CA VAL A 134 1.25 11.92 -1.78
C VAL A 134 0.11 12.84 -1.31
N ASN A 135 0.44 13.93 -0.60
CA ASN A 135 -0.56 14.91 -0.15
C ASN A 135 -1.28 15.59 -1.34
N VAL A 136 -0.56 15.89 -2.43
CA VAL A 136 -1.16 16.42 -3.65
C VAL A 136 -2.14 15.40 -4.25
N ILE A 137 -1.79 14.11 -4.28
CA ILE A 137 -2.69 13.07 -4.78
C ILE A 137 -3.96 13.00 -3.92
N GLU A 138 -3.84 12.99 -2.59
CA GLU A 138 -4.99 12.97 -1.69
C GLU A 138 -5.91 14.18 -1.92
N THR A 139 -5.36 15.39 -1.98
CA THR A 139 -6.15 16.63 -2.15
C THR A 139 -6.73 16.82 -3.55
N ARG A 140 -6.17 16.16 -4.56
CA ARG A 140 -6.66 16.18 -5.95
C ARG A 140 -7.63 15.05 -6.27
N SER A 141 -7.78 14.06 -5.39
CA SER A 141 -8.72 12.95 -5.56
C SER A 141 -10.16 13.43 -5.53
N VAL A 142 -11.12 12.69 -6.08
CA VAL A 142 -12.55 13.05 -5.98
C VAL A 142 -13.02 13.17 -4.51
N PRO A 143 -14.01 14.04 -4.19
CA PRO A 143 -14.32 14.44 -2.81
C PRO A 143 -14.58 13.30 -1.82
N HIS A 144 -15.26 12.23 -2.25
CA HIS A 144 -15.54 11.07 -1.38
C HIS A 144 -14.29 10.31 -0.97
N LEU A 145 -13.17 10.43 -1.70
CA LEU A 145 -11.89 9.85 -1.31
C LEU A 145 -11.14 10.73 -0.30
N GLN A 146 -11.40 12.04 -0.32
CA GLN A 146 -10.78 12.99 0.59
C GLN A 146 -11.42 12.94 1.98
N ASP A 147 -12.76 12.93 2.02
CA ASP A 147 -13.55 13.06 3.23
C ASP A 147 -14.70 12.06 3.24
N LEU A 148 -14.77 11.28 4.32
CA LEU A 148 -15.80 10.27 4.56
C LEU A 148 -17.21 10.87 4.57
N SER A 149 -17.36 12.13 5.00
CA SER A 149 -18.64 12.84 5.03
C SER A 149 -19.25 13.08 3.65
N LYS A 150 -18.43 12.96 2.59
CA LYS A 150 -18.83 13.14 1.20
C LYS A 150 -19.21 11.82 0.52
N CYS A 151 -19.08 10.68 1.19
CA CYS A 151 -19.54 9.39 0.67
C CYS A 151 -21.07 9.34 0.67
N GLN A 152 -21.67 8.99 -0.48
CA GLN A 152 -23.12 8.93 -0.65
C GLN A 152 -23.62 7.52 -0.96
N SER A 153 -22.72 6.65 -1.43
CA SER A 153 -23.02 5.26 -1.76
C SER A 153 -22.10 4.28 -1.05
N LYS A 154 -22.52 3.01 -0.90
CA LYS A 154 -21.66 1.93 -0.40
C LYS A 154 -20.37 1.81 -1.20
N ASN A 155 -20.43 2.05 -2.52
CA ASN A 155 -19.25 2.03 -3.37
C ASN A 155 -18.28 3.18 -3.04
N ASP A 156 -18.79 4.37 -2.70
CA ASP A 156 -17.95 5.50 -2.29
C ASP A 156 -17.18 5.17 -1.02
N TYR A 157 -17.86 4.60 -0.01
CA TYR A 157 -17.22 4.15 1.23
C TYR A 157 -16.12 3.10 0.96
N ILE A 158 -16.41 2.10 0.13
CA ILE A 158 -15.41 1.09 -0.24
C ILE A 158 -14.21 1.74 -0.93
N GLN A 159 -14.44 2.62 -1.90
CA GLN A 159 -13.36 3.31 -2.60
C GLN A 159 -12.54 4.21 -1.66
N HIS A 160 -13.20 4.92 -0.74
CA HIS A 160 -12.56 5.74 0.29
C HIS A 160 -11.60 4.90 1.13
N TYR A 161 -12.07 3.80 1.71
CA TYR A 161 -11.24 2.97 2.57
C TYR A 161 -10.11 2.27 1.80
N ILE A 162 -10.36 1.79 0.57
CA ILE A 162 -9.29 1.22 -0.26
C ILE A 162 -8.22 2.29 -0.56
N PHE A 163 -8.63 3.49 -0.96
CA PHE A 163 -7.71 4.58 -1.28
C PHE A 163 -6.91 5.02 -0.05
N ARG A 164 -7.58 5.18 1.10
CA ARG A 164 -6.93 5.53 2.37
C ARG A 164 -5.89 4.49 2.76
N LEU A 165 -6.23 3.21 2.67
CA LEU A 165 -5.31 2.12 3.01
C LEU A 165 -4.09 2.08 2.07
N PHE A 166 -4.29 2.34 0.77
CA PHE A 166 -3.16 2.50 -0.15
C PHE A 166 -2.30 3.70 0.21
N SER A 167 -2.88 4.87 0.46
CA SER A 167 -2.10 6.06 0.84
C SER A 167 -1.32 5.82 2.16
N ASP A 168 -1.95 5.21 3.15
CA ASP A 168 -1.33 4.86 4.43
C ASP A 168 -0.13 3.93 4.18
N SER A 169 -0.30 2.91 3.33
CA SER A 169 0.76 1.96 2.99
C SER A 169 1.96 2.60 2.28
N VAL A 170 1.73 3.56 1.38
CA VAL A 170 2.81 4.28 0.69
C VAL A 170 3.59 5.15 1.67
N MET A 171 2.91 5.85 2.57
CA MET A 171 3.55 6.66 3.61
C MET A 171 4.32 5.81 4.62
N VAL A 172 3.77 4.67 5.04
CA VAL A 172 4.49 3.71 5.89
C VAL A 172 5.74 3.21 5.17
N CYS A 173 5.69 2.89 3.88
CA CYS A 173 6.87 2.49 3.13
C CYS A 173 7.92 3.60 3.03
N LEU A 174 7.50 4.85 2.82
CA LEU A 174 8.40 6.01 2.72
C LEU A 174 9.25 6.19 3.99
N TYR A 175 8.61 6.10 5.15
CA TYR A 175 9.24 6.36 6.45
C TYR A 175 9.90 5.13 7.09
N ARG A 176 9.60 3.91 6.61
CA ARG A 176 10.12 2.66 7.19
C ARG A 176 11.64 2.65 7.41
N PRO A 177 12.51 3.09 6.47
CA PRO A 177 13.96 3.06 6.68
C PRO A 177 14.43 3.94 7.85
N ALA A 178 13.77 5.08 8.08
CA ALA A 178 14.07 5.96 9.20
C ALA A 178 13.71 5.32 10.56
N MET A 179 12.72 4.42 10.57
CA MET A 179 12.25 3.74 11.77
C MET A 179 13.10 2.54 12.17
N THR A 180 13.87 1.97 11.24
CA THR A 180 14.74 0.80 11.48
C THR A 180 16.20 1.15 11.79
N GLY A 181 16.56 2.44 11.78
CA GLY A 181 17.92 2.92 12.05
C GLY A 181 18.21 3.18 13.54
N ASP A 182 19.49 3.10 13.92
CA ASP A 182 20.04 3.24 15.28
C ASP A 182 20.19 4.70 15.79
N GLU A 183 19.78 5.70 15.00
CA GLU A 183 19.94 7.11 15.36
C GLU A 183 18.78 7.65 16.19
N THR A 184 19.03 8.74 16.93
CA THR A 184 18.01 9.49 17.66
C THR A 184 16.85 9.87 16.75
N GLN A 185 15.78 9.09 16.86
CA GLN A 185 14.59 9.23 16.03
C GLN A 185 13.88 10.53 16.38
N ASP A 186 13.55 11.32 15.36
CA ASP A 186 12.65 12.46 15.50
C ASP A 186 11.29 11.94 16.02
N SER A 187 10.87 12.47 17.18
CA SER A 187 9.61 12.09 17.82
C SER A 187 8.41 12.35 16.91
N ASP A 188 8.47 13.42 16.11
CA ASP A 188 7.37 13.84 15.25
C ASP A 188 7.21 12.90 14.05
N ILE A 189 8.33 12.49 13.45
CA ILE A 189 8.34 11.50 12.36
C ILE A 189 7.82 10.16 12.88
N THR A 190 8.26 9.76 14.07
CA THR A 190 7.82 8.50 14.67
C THR A 190 6.32 8.50 14.94
N GLU A 191 5.80 9.56 15.55
CA GLU A 191 4.37 9.64 15.85
C GLU A 191 3.54 9.74 14.56
N TYR A 192 4.03 10.47 13.55
CA TYR A 192 3.40 10.48 12.24
C TYR A 192 3.33 9.08 11.63
N TYR A 193 4.43 8.33 11.65
CA TYR A 193 4.50 6.95 11.15
C TYR A 193 3.52 6.01 11.87
N LEU A 194 3.50 6.04 13.21
CA LEU A 194 2.58 5.23 14.01
C LEU A 194 1.12 5.61 13.77
N ASN A 195 0.82 6.89 13.55
CA ASN A 195 -0.52 7.34 13.17
C ASN A 195 -0.97 6.81 11.80
N ARG A 196 -0.06 6.70 10.82
CA ARG A 196 -0.37 6.02 9.54
C ARG A 196 -0.66 4.54 9.76
N CYS A 197 0.08 3.86 10.65
CA CYS A 197 -0.23 2.48 11.02
C CYS A 197 -1.60 2.35 11.69
N ARG A 198 -1.95 3.21 12.66
CA ARG A 198 -3.28 3.22 13.31
C ARG A 198 -4.40 3.43 12.28
N SER A 199 -4.23 4.41 11.40
CA SER A 199 -5.16 4.72 10.30
C SER A 199 -5.37 3.51 9.38
N ALA A 200 -4.30 2.81 8.99
CA ALA A 200 -4.39 1.63 8.12
C ALA A 200 -5.18 0.49 8.79
N LEU A 201 -4.93 0.24 10.08
CA LEU A 201 -5.62 -0.79 10.86
C LEU A 201 -7.10 -0.45 11.03
N GLN A 202 -7.43 0.79 11.39
CA GLN A 202 -8.82 1.25 11.52
C GLN A 202 -9.55 1.13 10.19
N THR A 203 -8.96 1.66 9.13
CA THR A 203 -9.51 1.62 7.76
C THR A 203 -9.81 0.20 7.31
N TYR A 204 -8.92 -0.75 7.62
CA TYR A 204 -9.15 -2.14 7.27
C TYR A 204 -10.32 -2.75 8.04
N MET A 205 -10.42 -2.52 9.36
CA MET A 205 -11.56 -3.00 10.15
C MET A 205 -12.89 -2.49 9.59
N GLU A 206 -13.00 -1.20 9.28
CA GLU A 206 -14.20 -0.62 8.65
C GLU A 206 -14.51 -1.26 7.28
N LEU A 207 -13.47 -1.54 6.49
CA LEU A 207 -13.62 -2.20 5.21
C LEU A 207 -14.12 -3.65 5.35
N LEU A 208 -13.69 -4.36 6.40
CA LEU A 208 -14.18 -5.70 6.72
C LEU A 208 -15.65 -5.70 7.10
N ASP A 209 -16.07 -4.73 7.91
CA ASP A 209 -17.46 -4.57 8.35
C ASP A 209 -18.40 -4.27 7.15
N LEU A 210 -17.91 -3.51 6.17
CA LEU A 210 -18.67 -3.24 4.93
C LEU A 210 -18.76 -4.43 3.97
N ASN A 211 -17.68 -5.20 3.87
CA ASN A 211 -17.58 -6.35 2.98
C ASN A 211 -16.48 -7.34 3.43
N GLY A 212 -16.90 -8.46 4.02
CA GLY A 212 -15.98 -9.52 4.46
C GLY A 212 -15.13 -10.15 3.34
N ALA A 213 -15.43 -9.93 2.05
CA ALA A 213 -14.59 -10.43 0.96
C ALA A 213 -13.18 -9.81 0.94
N PHE A 214 -13.00 -8.62 1.53
CA PHE A 214 -11.69 -7.97 1.66
C PHE A 214 -10.73 -8.79 2.56
N GLN A 215 -11.26 -9.66 3.42
CA GLN A 215 -10.52 -10.69 4.16
C GLN A 215 -10.03 -11.84 3.27
N ARG A 216 -9.99 -11.72 1.94
CA ARG A 216 -9.32 -12.72 1.06
C ARG A 216 -8.26 -12.08 0.19
N LEU A 217 -8.09 -10.77 0.32
CA LEU A 217 -7.12 -10.01 -0.45
C LEU A 217 -5.84 -9.93 0.35
N TRP A 218 -4.88 -10.75 -0.09
CA TRP A 218 -3.57 -10.91 0.50
C TRP A 218 -2.91 -9.57 0.92
N PHE A 219 -3.05 -8.51 0.12
CA PHE A 219 -2.28 -7.27 0.33
C PHE A 219 -2.78 -6.43 1.48
N PHE A 220 -4.09 -6.42 1.69
CA PHE A 220 -4.64 -5.74 2.84
C PHE A 220 -4.20 -6.44 4.13
N VAL A 221 -4.15 -7.77 4.15
CA VAL A 221 -3.62 -8.52 5.29
C VAL A 221 -2.16 -8.20 5.54
N HIS A 222 -1.32 -8.30 4.53
CA HIS A 222 0.11 -8.11 4.75
C HIS A 222 0.48 -6.71 5.22
N ILE A 223 -0.14 -5.68 4.61
CA ILE A 223 0.05 -4.28 5.01
C ILE A 223 -0.43 -4.08 6.45
N THR A 224 -1.62 -4.58 6.79
CA THR A 224 -2.21 -4.38 8.12
C THR A 224 -1.50 -5.17 9.19
N PHE A 225 -1.09 -6.41 8.95
CA PHE A 225 -0.25 -7.18 9.89
C PHE A 225 1.10 -6.53 10.11
N SER A 226 1.74 -6.01 9.05
CA SER A 226 2.99 -5.27 9.20
C SER A 226 2.78 -4.05 10.11
N CYS A 227 1.73 -3.26 9.87
CA CYS A 227 1.37 -2.12 10.72
C CYS A 227 1.04 -2.52 12.16
N ALA A 228 0.34 -3.65 12.36
CA ALA A 228 -0.01 -4.16 13.68
C ALA A 228 1.21 -4.60 14.48
N LEU A 229 2.19 -5.26 13.84
CA LEU A 229 3.44 -5.66 14.48
C LEU A 229 4.29 -4.44 14.86
N ILE A 230 4.41 -3.45 13.96
CA ILE A 230 5.11 -2.19 14.22
C ILE A 230 4.47 -1.47 15.41
N LEU A 231 3.14 -1.28 15.39
CA LEU A 231 2.42 -0.60 16.46
C LEU A 231 2.48 -1.41 17.75
N GLY A 232 2.41 -2.74 17.69
CA GLY A 232 2.50 -3.64 18.83
C GLY A 232 3.86 -3.57 19.52
N GLN A 233 4.94 -3.57 18.75
CA GLN A 233 6.29 -3.38 19.26
C GLN A 233 6.42 -2.01 19.93
N ALA A 234 6.00 -0.94 19.26
CA ALA A 234 6.04 0.42 19.82
C ALA A 234 5.22 0.54 21.12
N ALA A 235 4.01 -0.01 21.13
CA ALA A 235 3.13 -0.01 22.30
C ALA A 235 3.70 -0.83 23.46
N ASN A 236 4.44 -1.90 23.17
CA ASN A 236 5.12 -2.69 24.19
C ASN A 236 6.32 -1.95 24.78
N THR A 237 7.18 -1.37 23.94
CA THR A 237 8.36 -0.62 24.40
C THR A 237 7.98 0.67 25.14
N ARG A 238 6.93 1.37 24.70
CA ARG A 238 6.49 2.65 25.27
C ARG A 238 5.38 2.52 26.33
N ASN A 239 4.90 1.30 26.59
CA ASN A 239 3.77 1.02 27.49
C ASN A 239 2.49 1.83 27.19
N VAL A 240 2.14 1.98 25.90
CA VAL A 240 0.92 2.71 25.49
C VAL A 240 -0.30 1.78 25.57
N HIS A 241 -1.05 1.87 26.67
CA HIS A 241 -2.22 1.01 26.90
C HIS A 241 -3.34 1.16 25.85
N ALA A 242 -3.55 2.38 25.35
CA ALA A 242 -4.56 2.64 24.32
C ALA A 242 -4.28 1.86 23.03
N ASP A 243 -3.02 1.80 22.59
CA ASP A 243 -2.61 1.05 21.41
C ASP A 243 -2.74 -0.47 21.63
N LYS A 244 -2.40 -0.97 22.84
CA LYS A 244 -2.64 -2.39 23.18
C LYS A 244 -4.12 -2.75 23.11
N ALA A 245 -5.01 -1.90 23.64
CA ALA A 245 -6.46 -2.12 23.56
C ALA A 245 -6.98 -2.07 22.12
N PHE A 246 -6.49 -1.12 21.32
CA PHE A 246 -6.81 -1.00 19.91
C PHE A 246 -6.38 -2.25 19.12
N LEU A 247 -5.15 -2.72 19.31
CA LEU A 247 -4.63 -3.91 18.65
C LEU A 247 -5.37 -5.19 19.05
N LYS A 248 -5.85 -5.30 20.30
CA LYS A 248 -6.73 -6.41 20.71
C LYS A 248 -8.05 -6.42 19.93
N ARG A 249 -8.64 -5.24 19.66
CA ARG A 249 -9.84 -5.14 18.80
C ARG A 249 -9.53 -5.59 17.38
N PHE A 250 -8.43 -5.09 16.80
CA PHE A 250 -7.97 -5.52 15.47
C PHE A 250 -7.77 -7.04 15.40
N PHE A 251 -7.06 -7.61 16.38
CA PHE A 251 -6.82 -9.04 16.46
C PHE A 251 -8.13 -9.83 16.52
N HIS A 252 -9.11 -9.36 17.30
CA HIS A 252 -10.44 -9.97 17.35
C HIS A 252 -11.16 -9.91 16.00
N SER A 253 -11.24 -8.74 15.36
CA SER A 253 -11.90 -8.55 14.05
C SER A 253 -11.33 -9.46 12.97
N VAL A 254 -10.02 -9.69 12.97
CA VAL A 254 -9.37 -10.60 12.01
C VAL A 254 -9.54 -12.08 12.41
N SER A 255 -9.60 -12.39 13.71
CA SER A 255 -9.71 -13.78 14.21
C SER A 255 -11.03 -14.46 13.88
N GLN A 256 -12.10 -13.69 13.66
CA GLN A 256 -13.43 -14.21 13.33
C GLN A 256 -13.46 -15.00 12.00
N ASN A 257 -12.43 -14.84 11.16
CA ASN A 257 -12.31 -15.59 9.91
C ASN A 257 -10.85 -16.04 9.67
N ARG A 258 -10.52 -17.29 10.04
CA ARG A 258 -9.15 -17.85 10.02
C ARG A 258 -8.58 -18.12 8.62
N ALA A 259 -9.11 -17.49 7.57
CA ALA A 259 -8.70 -17.73 6.19
C ALA A 259 -7.17 -17.57 5.96
N PHE A 260 -6.52 -16.67 6.71
CA PHE A 260 -5.07 -16.42 6.59
C PHE A 260 -4.21 -17.12 7.64
N VAL A 261 -4.78 -17.52 8.78
CA VAL A 261 -4.03 -18.15 9.87
C VAL A 261 -3.44 -19.50 9.44
N ASN A 262 -4.09 -20.16 8.46
CA ASN A 262 -3.61 -21.42 7.90
C ASN A 262 -2.43 -21.26 6.91
N LEU A 263 -2.04 -20.02 6.58
CA LEU A 263 -0.86 -19.77 5.75
C LEU A 263 0.36 -19.59 6.66
N PRO A 264 1.44 -20.38 6.49
CA PRO A 264 2.60 -20.36 7.39
C PRO A 264 3.23 -18.98 7.63
N VAL A 265 3.19 -18.10 6.61
CA VAL A 265 3.76 -16.75 6.67
C VAL A 265 3.03 -15.87 7.70
N TYR A 266 1.71 -16.02 7.83
CA TYR A 266 0.92 -15.23 8.76
C TYR A 266 0.81 -15.88 10.14
N GLU A 267 1.06 -17.18 10.26
CA GLU A 267 1.07 -17.87 11.56
C GLU A 267 2.14 -17.30 12.51
N ASN A 268 3.35 -17.04 12.01
CA ASN A 268 4.42 -16.45 12.81
C ASN A 268 4.12 -14.99 13.20
N ALA A 269 3.62 -14.19 12.25
CA ALA A 269 3.20 -12.82 12.52
C ALA A 269 2.07 -12.78 13.57
N TRP A 270 1.13 -13.72 13.49
CA TRP A 270 0.04 -13.88 14.45
C TRP A 270 0.54 -14.19 15.86
N LYS A 271 1.48 -15.15 15.99
CA LYS A 271 2.11 -15.50 17.28
C LYS A 271 2.86 -14.31 17.89
N LEU A 272 3.67 -13.62 17.09
CA LEU A 272 4.45 -12.47 17.55
C LEU A 272 3.54 -11.31 17.99
N LEU A 273 2.48 -11.01 17.23
CA LEU A 273 1.51 -10.00 17.62
C LEU A 273 0.81 -10.37 18.93
N HIS A 274 0.45 -11.65 19.11
CA HIS A 274 -0.11 -12.14 20.37
C HIS A 274 0.86 -11.93 21.53
N GLU A 275 2.15 -12.28 21.37
CA GLU A 275 3.16 -12.03 22.39
C GLU A 275 3.23 -10.56 22.80
N PHE A 276 3.24 -9.61 21.86
CA PHE A 276 3.25 -8.18 22.19
C PHE A 276 2.03 -7.71 22.99
N LEU A 277 0.85 -8.31 22.75
CA LEU A 277 -0.38 -7.95 23.43
C LEU A 277 -0.48 -8.53 24.84
N PHE A 278 0.14 -9.68 25.09
CA PHE A 278 -0.04 -10.47 26.30
C PHE A 278 1.23 -10.67 27.15
N ALA A 279 2.38 -10.14 26.73
CA ALA A 279 3.66 -10.29 27.44
C ALA A 279 3.65 -9.84 28.91
N ASN A 280 2.75 -8.94 29.31
CA ASN A 280 2.66 -8.39 30.67
C ASN A 280 1.32 -8.70 31.38
N GLU A 281 0.50 -9.62 30.86
CA GLU A 281 -0.70 -10.04 31.59
C GLU A 281 -0.34 -11.11 32.64
N PRO A 282 -0.76 -10.97 33.91
CA PRO A 282 -0.57 -12.03 34.88
C PRO A 282 -1.28 -13.28 34.39
N ARG A 283 -0.54 -14.39 34.26
CA ARG A 283 -1.12 -15.71 33.97
C ARG A 283 -2.11 -16.01 35.08
N ARG A 284 -3.41 -15.96 34.74
CA ARG A 284 -4.49 -16.44 35.62
C ARG A 284 -4.61 -17.94 35.50
#